data_AF-A0A9N9GJ25-F1
#
_entry.id   AF-A0A9N9GJ25-F1
#
_cell.length_a   1.000
_cell.length_b   1.000
_cell.length_c   1.000
_cell.angle_alpha   90.00
_cell.angle_beta   90.00
_cell.angle_gamma   90.00
#
_symmetry.space_group_name_H-M   'P 1'
#
loop_
_entity.id
_entity.type
_entity.pdbx_description
1 polymer ?
#
loop_
_entity_poly.entity_id
_entity_poly.type
_entity_poly.pdbx_seq_one_letter_code
_entity_poly.pdbx_strand_id
1 'polypeptide(L)' 'MNISPHIKRINKGKPPKYSELEKTIFSWVQELCSKLKPITHAMVQIKAKTLSQKSPYNTYYPGITESKFSN' A
#
# COMPACT_ATOMS: atom_id res chain seq x y z
N MET A 1 -20.74 -31.52 3.47
CA MET A 1 -19.62 -30.65 3.07
C MET A 1 -20.04 -29.21 3.30
N ASN A 2 -19.45 -28.53 4.29
CA ASN A 2 -19.74 -27.12 4.58
C ASN A 2 -19.10 -26.24 3.50
N ILE A 3 -19.87 -25.86 2.51
CA ILE A 3 -19.44 -24.87 1.51
C ILE A 3 -19.69 -23.50 2.15
N SER A 4 -18.71 -22.98 2.88
CA SER A 4 -18.71 -21.55 3.21
C SER A 4 -18.78 -20.78 1.88
N PRO A 5 -19.75 -19.89 1.66
CA PRO A 5 -19.86 -19.14 0.43
C PRO A 5 -18.67 -18.19 0.40
N HIS A 6 -17.57 -18.64 -0.18
CA HIS A 6 -16.45 -17.79 -0.51
C HIS A 6 -16.99 -16.84 -1.56
N ILE A 7 -17.48 -15.67 -1.12
CA ILE A 7 -17.80 -14.53 -1.97
C ILE A 7 -16.45 -14.07 -2.53
N LYS A 8 -15.93 -14.83 -3.49
CA LYS A 8 -14.75 -14.48 -4.24
C LYS A 8 -15.20 -13.30 -5.08
N ARG A 9 -14.85 -12.08 -4.64
CA ARG A 9 -15.24 -10.83 -5.31
C ARG A 9 -14.95 -10.98 -6.81
N ILE A 10 -16.01 -11.14 -7.61
CA ILE A 10 -15.92 -11.38 -9.06
C ILE A 10 -15.26 -10.17 -9.73
N ASN A 11 -15.57 -8.97 -9.23
CA ASN A 11 -14.97 -7.71 -9.64
C ASN A 11 -13.90 -7.27 -8.63
N LYS A 12 -12.68 -7.77 -8.82
CA LYS A 12 -11.47 -7.14 -8.27
C LYS A 12 -11.34 -5.83 -9.03
N GLY A 13 -11.42 -4.69 -8.35
CA GLY A 13 -11.34 -3.38 -9.01
C GLY A 13 -10.04 -3.19 -9.78
N LYS A 14 -9.79 -1.97 -10.28
CA LYS A 14 -8.52 -1.66 -10.96
C LYS A 14 -7.34 -2.06 -10.06
N PRO A 15 -6.35 -2.80 -10.59
CA PRO A 15 -5.17 -3.14 -9.80
C PRO A 15 -4.46 -1.87 -9.33
N PRO A 16 -3.82 -1.92 -8.16
CA PRO A 16 -3.08 -0.79 -7.61
C PRO A 16 -1.98 -0.35 -8.57
N LYS A 17 -1.83 0.97 -8.72
CA LYS A 17 -0.84 1.57 -9.63
C LYS A 17 0.60 1.22 -9.22
N TYR A 18 0.85 1.10 -7.92
CA TYR A 18 2.16 0.81 -7.33
C TYR A 18 2.06 -0.39 -6.38
N SER A 19 1.78 -1.58 -6.92
CA SER A 19 1.43 -2.76 -6.12
C SER A 19 2.49 -3.11 -5.05
N GLU A 20 3.78 -3.12 -5.39
CA GLU A 20 4.83 -3.47 -4.42
C GLU A 20 5.02 -2.41 -3.33
N LEU A 21 4.84 -1.13 -3.70
CA LEU A 21 4.87 -0.04 -2.75
C LEU A 21 3.71 -0.14 -1.76
N GLU A 22 2.49 -0.37 -2.25
CA GLU A 22 1.29 -0.52 -1.43
C GLU A 22 1.36 -1.73 -0.50
N LYS A 23 1.87 -2.88 -0.97
CA LYS A 23 2.12 -4.05 -0.11
C LYS A 23 3.07 -3.71 1.03
N THR A 24 4.14 -2.98 0.74
CA THR A 24 5.15 -2.61 1.75
C THR A 24 4.56 -1.66 2.79
N ILE A 25 3.78 -0.67 2.36
CA ILE A 25 3.05 0.24 3.25
C ILE A 25 2.05 -0.53 4.10
N PHE A 26 1.31 -1.45 3.50
CA PHE A 26 0.31 -2.26 4.21
C PHE A 26 0.96 -3.10 5.32
N SER A 27 2.06 -3.80 5.03
CA SER A 27 2.80 -4.55 6.04
C SER A 27 3.30 -3.67 7.19
N TRP A 28 3.79 -2.47 6.87
CA TRP A 28 4.21 -1.49 7.89
C TRP A 28 3.03 -1.00 8.75
N VAL A 29 1.87 -0.76 8.15
CA VAL A 29 0.65 -0.40 8.88
C VAL A 29 0.20 -1.54 9.80
N GLN A 30 0.20 -2.79 9.29
CA GLN A 30 -0.12 -3.96 10.10
C GLN A 30 0.81 -4.10 11.31
N GLU A 31 2.12 -3.90 11.13
CA GLU A 31 3.10 -3.94 12.21
C GLU A 31 2.81 -2.88 13.29
N LEU A 32 2.46 -1.66 12.88
CA LEU A 32 2.11 -0.58 13.80
C LEU A 32 0.79 -0.85 14.54
N CYS A 33 -0.22 -1.39 13.86
CA CYS A 33 -1.47 -1.82 14.48
C CYS A 33 -1.24 -2.92 15.52
N SER A 34 -0.41 -3.92 15.21
CA SER A 34 -0.03 -4.97 16.16
C SER A 34 0.68 -4.43 17.41
N LYS A 35 1.34 -3.26 17.29
CA LYS A 35 1.99 -2.55 18.39
C LYS A 35 1.07 -1.52 19.06
N LEU A 36 -0.22 -1.48 18.72
CA LEU A 36 -1.22 -0.51 19.19
C LEU A 36 -0.77 0.95 19.00
N LYS A 37 0.05 1.21 17.97
CA LYS A 37 0.49 2.57 17.65
C LYS A 37 -0.57 3.27 16.81
N PRO A 38 -0.89 4.55 17.11
CA PRO A 38 -1.78 5.33 16.26
C PRO A 38 -1.15 5.57 14.90
N ILE A 39 -1.95 5.42 13.84
CA ILE A 39 -1.53 5.64 12.46
C ILE A 39 -2.51 6.63 11.85
N THR A 40 -2.00 7.74 11.32
CA THR A 40 -2.79 8.73 10.60
C THR A 40 -2.54 8.61 9.10
N HIS A 41 -3.49 9.11 8.30
CA HIS A 41 -3.34 9.20 6.85
C HIS A 41 -2.06 9.94 6.44
N ALA A 42 -1.73 11.04 7.14
CA ALA A 42 -0.51 11.81 6.90
C ALA A 42 0.78 11.00 7.10
N MET A 43 0.82 10.12 8.11
CA MET A 43 1.98 9.23 8.31
C MET A 43 2.15 8.26 7.14
N VAL A 44 1.05 7.73 6.62
CA VAL A 44 1.06 6.83 5.46
C VAL A 44 1.55 7.57 4.21
N GLN A 45 1.09 8.81 3.98
CA GLN A 45 1.56 9.65 2.88
C GLN A 45 3.07 9.92 2.96
N ILE A 46 3.56 10.33 4.13
CA ILE A 46 5.00 10.58 4.35
C ILE A 46 5.79 9.30 4.09
N LYS A 47 5.35 8.17 4.65
CA LYS A 47 6.00 6.87 4.44
C LYS A 47 6.01 6.49 2.95
N ALA A 48 4.91 6.66 2.23
CA ALA A 48 4.80 6.37 0.81
C ALA A 48 5.77 7.22 -0.01
N LYS A 49 5.85 8.52 0.27
CA LYS A 49 6.78 9.45 -0.38
C LYS A 49 8.24 9.10 -0.08
N THR A 50 8.57 8.77 1.16
CA THR A 50 9.93 8.35 1.52
C THR A 50 10.31 7.02 0.86
N LEU A 51 9.38 6.07 0.77
CA LEU A 51 9.62 4.79 0.12
C LEU A 51 9.76 4.93 -1.40
N SER A 52 8.95 5.77 -2.05
CA SER A 52 9.00 5.96 -3.50
C SER A 52 10.34 6.52 -3.99
N GLN A 53 11.03 7.30 -3.15
CA GLN A 53 12.36 7.82 -3.43
C GLN A 53 13.48 6.76 -3.31
N LYS A 54 13.21 5.60 -2.69
CA LYS A 54 14.22 4.55 -2.54
C LYS A 54 14.45 3.80 -3.85
N SER A 55 15.70 3.35 -4.00
CA SER A 55 16.23 2.73 -5.22
C SER A 55 15.37 1.60 -5.83
N PRO A 56 14.75 0.66 -5.10
CA PRO A 56 13.93 -0.33 -5.80
C PRO A 56 12.70 0.31 -6.44
N TYR A 57 11.97 1.16 -5.72
CA TYR A 57 10.69 1.68 -6.21
C TYR A 57 10.84 2.69 -7.34
N ASN A 58 11.87 3.54 -7.30
CA ASN A 58 12.13 4.48 -8.40
C ASN A 58 12.56 3.78 -9.69
N THR A 59 13.30 2.66 -9.58
CA THR A 59 13.69 1.85 -10.75
C THR A 59 12.51 1.05 -11.31
N TYR A 60 11.68 0.44 -10.45
CA TYR A 60 10.50 -0.32 -10.89
C TYR A 60 9.36 0.56 -11.42
N TYR A 61 9.26 1.80 -10.93
CA TYR A 61 8.19 2.73 -11.27
C TYR A 61 8.79 4.10 -11.65
N PRO A 62 9.16 4.32 -12.92
CA PRO A 62 9.70 5.61 -13.35
C PRO A 62 8.69 6.73 -13.14
N GLY A 63 9.13 7.87 -12.58
CA GLY A 63 8.27 9.02 -12.29
C GLY A 63 7.41 8.89 -11.02
N ILE A 64 7.62 7.85 -10.20
CA ILE A 64 6.91 7.70 -8.92
C ILE A 64 7.26 8.80 -7.91
N THR A 65 8.44 9.40 -8.04
CA THR A 65 8.91 10.51 -7.20
C THR A 65 8.12 11.81 -7.43
N GLU A 66 7.61 12.01 -8.65
CA GLU A 66 6.77 13.15 -9.05
C GLU A 66 5.27 12.89 -8.81
N SER A 67 4.92 11.66 -8.42
CA SER A 67 3.53 11.27 -8.23
C SER A 67 2.96 11.93 -6.97
N LYS A 68 1.83 12.63 -7.15
CA LYS A 68 1.04 13.13 -6.03
C LYS A 68 0.32 11.94 -5.38
N PHE A 69 0.83 11.52 -4.23
CA PHE A 69 0.04 10.68 -3.32
C PHE A 69 -1.15 11.51 -2.83
N SER A 70 -2.34 10.90 -2.74
CA SER A 70 -3.60 11.58 -2.43
C SER A 70 -3.45 12.59 -1.30
N ASN A 71 -4.04 13.79 -1.43
CA ASN A 71 -4.08 14.81 -0.36
C ASN A 71 -4.97 14.36 0.81
#